data_AF-A0A8H6TRC3-F1
#
_entry.id   AF-A0A8H6TRC3-F1
#
_cell.length_a   1.000
_cell.length_b   1.000
_cell.length_c   1.000
_cell.angle_alpha   90.00
_cell.angle_beta   90.00
_cell.angle_gamma   90.00
#
_symmetry.space_group_name_H-M   'P 1'
#
loop_
_entity.id
_entity.type
_entity.pdbx_description
1 polymer ?
#
loop_
_entity_poly.entity_id
_entity_poly.type
_entity_poly.pdbx_seq_one_letter_code
_entity_poly.pdbx_strand_id
1 'polypeptide(L)'
;MVARTKKGVNTCRLTFGPSKSAALTRTPTTMDSLRMLDRDEENDDAAEVTWEDQQRINSFSKLNTRLQNMKEKLLELEQEKDALKDLSEEFDMILDEDEPVLYKVGESFMHIPLLRARKRVDADRAEVDAQVDALTTSVKSTEKEMSELKVVLYAKFGRAINLD
;
A
#
# COMPACT_ATOMS: atom_id res chain seq x y z
N MET A 1 37.66 6.87 -7.16
CA MET A 1 36.73 5.94 -7.83
C MET A 1 36.47 6.47 -9.23
N VAL A 2 37.04 5.85 -10.26
CA VAL A 2 37.03 6.33 -11.65
C VAL A 2 36.34 5.29 -12.53
N ALA A 3 35.45 5.76 -13.40
CA ALA A 3 34.75 5.03 -14.43
C ALA A 3 35.68 4.35 -15.46
N ARG A 4 35.24 3.24 -16.07
CA ARG A 4 35.60 2.76 -17.44
C ARG A 4 34.81 1.49 -17.78
N THR A 5 33.90 1.48 -18.77
CA THR A 5 34.05 1.23 -20.23
C THR A 5 34.12 -0.24 -20.70
N LYS A 6 33.43 -0.49 -21.84
CA LYS A 6 33.62 -1.50 -22.92
C LYS A 6 32.96 -2.88 -22.72
N LYS A 7 31.93 -3.18 -23.52
CA LYS A 7 31.93 -3.82 -24.87
C LYS A 7 32.24 -5.32 -24.81
N GLY A 8 31.35 -6.14 -25.35
CA GLY A 8 31.73 -7.49 -25.78
C GLY A 8 30.58 -8.49 -25.78
N VAL A 9 29.87 -8.56 -26.91
CA VAL A 9 28.94 -9.63 -27.31
C VAL A 9 29.61 -10.99 -27.12
N ASN A 10 28.95 -11.93 -26.44
CA ASN A 10 29.33 -13.35 -26.45
C ASN A 10 28.12 -14.20 -26.84
N THR A 11 28.13 -14.61 -28.10
CA THR A 11 27.24 -15.60 -28.70
C THR A 11 27.57 -17.00 -28.19
N CYS A 12 26.68 -17.63 -27.42
CA CYS A 12 26.79 -19.04 -27.07
C CYS A 12 26.32 -19.91 -28.25
N ARG A 13 27.28 -20.57 -28.88
CA ARG A 13 27.13 -21.60 -29.92
C ARG A 13 27.02 -22.96 -29.24
N LEU A 14 25.87 -23.62 -29.33
CA LEU A 14 25.69 -25.01 -28.92
C LEU A 14 25.82 -25.93 -30.14
N THR A 15 26.70 -26.92 -30.03
CA THR A 15 27.08 -27.89 -31.07
C THR A 15 26.16 -29.10 -31.10
N PHE A 16 25.97 -29.64 -32.31
CA PHE A 16 25.17 -30.81 -32.69
C PHE A 16 25.76 -32.16 -32.22
N GLY A 17 24.86 -33.13 -31.97
CA GLY A 17 25.12 -34.58 -32.01
C GLY A 17 23.89 -35.31 -32.58
N PRO A 18 24.03 -36.38 -33.41
CA PRO A 18 22.95 -36.90 -34.26
C PRO A 18 22.30 -38.17 -33.69
N SER A 19 21.02 -38.43 -33.99
CA SER A 19 20.49 -39.79 -34.19
C SER A 19 18.97 -39.83 -34.50
N LYS A 20 18.69 -40.43 -35.68
CA LYS A 20 17.50 -41.25 -36.04
C LYS A 20 16.18 -40.56 -36.42
N SER A 21 16.07 -40.36 -37.74
CA SER A 21 14.98 -40.79 -38.64
C SER A 21 13.65 -41.25 -38.03
N ALA A 22 12.58 -40.52 -38.35
CA ALA A 22 11.25 -41.08 -38.59
C ALA A 22 10.51 -40.15 -39.57
N ALA A 23 10.14 -40.71 -40.72
CA ALA A 23 9.27 -40.09 -41.71
C ALA A 23 7.88 -39.82 -41.12
N LEU A 24 7.25 -38.70 -41.50
CA LEU A 24 5.85 -38.72 -41.93
C LEU A 24 5.51 -37.43 -42.69
N THR A 25 4.52 -37.59 -43.55
CA THR A 25 4.22 -36.85 -44.76
C THR A 25 3.51 -35.52 -44.54
N ARG A 26 3.75 -34.61 -45.50
CA ARG A 26 3.00 -33.37 -45.73
C ARG A 26 1.48 -33.61 -45.77
N THR A 27 0.72 -32.83 -45.01
CA THR A 27 -0.67 -32.49 -45.32
C THR A 27 -0.76 -30.97 -45.53
N PRO A 28 -1.53 -30.47 -46.51
CA PRO A 28 -1.74 -29.03 -46.69
C PRO A 28 -2.96 -28.62 -45.87
N THR A 29 -2.75 -27.98 -44.72
CA THR A 29 -3.87 -27.40 -43.98
C THR A 29 -4.15 -26.01 -44.53
N THR A 30 -5.22 -25.95 -45.31
CA THR A 30 -6.23 -24.89 -45.45
C THR A 30 -5.89 -23.56 -44.77
N MET A 31 -5.87 -22.50 -45.58
CA MET A 31 -5.91 -21.12 -45.13
C MET A 31 -7.07 -20.91 -44.16
N ASP A 32 -6.75 -20.92 -42.87
CA ASP A 32 -7.71 -20.66 -41.82
C ASP A 32 -7.83 -19.16 -41.64
N SER A 33 -8.92 -18.65 -42.19
CA SER A 33 -9.72 -17.57 -41.63
C SER A 33 -8.93 -16.39 -41.08
N LEU A 34 -8.68 -15.42 -41.98
CA LEU A 34 -8.71 -14.01 -41.60
C LEU A 34 -10.10 -13.74 -41.03
N ARG A 35 -10.28 -14.09 -39.75
CA ARG A 35 -11.46 -13.78 -38.96
C ARG A 35 -11.52 -12.27 -38.95
N MET A 36 -12.41 -11.74 -39.79
CA MET A 36 -12.90 -10.37 -39.65
C MET A 36 -13.23 -10.22 -38.17
N LEU A 37 -12.42 -9.44 -37.46
CA LEU A 37 -12.89 -8.80 -36.26
C LEU A 37 -13.94 -7.85 -36.79
N ASP A 38 -15.20 -8.22 -36.58
CA ASP A 38 -16.35 -7.38 -36.81
C ASP A 38 -16.02 -5.99 -36.27
N ARG A 39 -15.89 -5.02 -37.17
CA ARG A 39 -15.79 -3.59 -36.84
C ARG A 39 -17.19 -3.12 -36.46
N ASP A 40 -17.74 -3.67 -35.39
CA ASP A 40 -19.06 -3.29 -34.87
C ASP A 40 -19.09 -3.33 -33.33
N GLU A 41 -17.94 -3.11 -32.68
CA GLU A 41 -17.86 -2.51 -31.34
C GLU A 41 -16.60 -1.63 -31.28
N GLU A 42 -16.49 -0.65 -32.19
CA GLU A 42 -15.83 0.59 -31.78
C GLU A 42 -16.72 1.15 -30.68
N ASN A 43 -16.32 0.86 -29.44
CA ASN A 43 -16.90 1.41 -28.24
C ASN A 43 -16.73 2.93 -28.31
N ASP A 44 -17.69 3.60 -28.95
CA ASP A 44 -17.86 5.05 -29.07
C ASP A 44 -18.12 5.70 -27.70
N ASP A 45 -17.95 4.97 -26.60
CA ASP A 45 -17.76 5.51 -25.25
C ASP A 45 -16.30 5.98 -25.04
N ALA A 46 -15.67 6.53 -26.09
CA ALA A 46 -14.55 7.45 -25.91
C ALA A 46 -15.10 8.76 -25.34
N ALA A 47 -15.63 8.71 -24.11
CA ALA A 47 -16.00 9.88 -23.35
C ALA A 47 -14.78 10.81 -23.36
N GLU A 48 -14.88 11.94 -24.07
CA GLU A 48 -13.79 12.90 -24.18
C GLU A 48 -13.32 13.28 -22.78
N VAL A 49 -12.15 12.78 -22.39
CA VAL A 49 -11.59 13.05 -21.07
C VAL A 49 -11.11 14.48 -21.09
N THR A 50 -11.91 15.37 -20.51
CA THR A 50 -11.52 16.77 -20.34
C THR A 50 -10.33 16.86 -19.38
N TRP A 51 -9.52 17.91 -19.54
CA TRP A 51 -8.38 18.15 -18.66
C TRP A 51 -8.80 18.25 -17.18
N GLU A 52 -9.96 18.82 -16.90
CA GLU A 52 -10.54 18.89 -15.54
C GLU A 52 -10.80 17.50 -14.96
N ASP A 53 -11.28 16.57 -15.78
CA ASP A 53 -11.57 15.21 -15.33
C ASP A 53 -10.27 14.42 -15.09
N GLN A 54 -9.24 14.61 -15.92
CA GLN A 54 -7.91 14.06 -15.65
C GLN A 54 -7.31 14.62 -14.35
N GLN A 55 -7.55 15.91 -14.06
CA GLN A 55 -7.12 16.53 -12.81
C GLN A 55 -7.86 15.93 -11.60
N ARG A 56 -9.16 15.63 -11.75
CA ARG A 56 -9.96 14.94 -10.72
C ARG A 56 -9.47 13.50 -10.49
N ILE A 57 -9.15 12.76 -11.56
CA ILE A 57 -8.57 11.41 -11.47
C ILE A 57 -7.23 11.43 -10.73
N ASN A 58 -6.33 12.35 -11.10
CA ASN A 58 -5.04 12.49 -10.42
C ASN A 58 -5.19 12.88 -8.95
N SER A 59 -6.19 13.72 -8.64
CA SER A 59 -6.50 14.11 -7.27
C SER A 59 -7.07 12.94 -6.47
N PHE A 60 -7.95 12.14 -7.08
CA PHE A 60 -8.49 10.92 -6.49
C PHE A 60 -7.39 9.92 -6.14
N SER A 61 -6.45 9.64 -7.07
CA SER A 61 -5.31 8.75 -6.77
C SER A 61 -4.47 9.26 -5.61
N LYS A 62 -4.18 10.57 -5.55
CA LYS A 62 -3.44 11.18 -4.43
C LYS A 62 -4.19 11.06 -3.10
N LEU A 63 -5.49 11.31 -3.10
CA LEU A 63 -6.33 11.17 -1.91
C LEU A 63 -6.41 9.72 -1.45
N ASN A 64 -6.46 8.76 -2.37
CA ASN A 64 -6.45 7.34 -2.04
C ASN A 64 -5.13 6.91 -1.39
N THR A 65 -3.99 7.26 -1.98
CA THR A 65 -2.68 7.01 -1.35
C THR A 65 -2.58 7.67 0.02
N ARG A 66 -3.02 8.92 0.16
CA ARG A 66 -3.02 9.63 1.45
C ARG A 66 -3.90 8.91 2.47
N LEU A 67 -5.08 8.46 2.08
CA LEU A 67 -6.00 7.73 2.93
C LEU A 67 -5.39 6.41 3.41
N GLN A 68 -4.78 5.64 2.51
CA GLN A 68 -4.09 4.39 2.90
C GLN A 68 -2.96 4.67 3.89
N ASN A 69 -2.11 5.66 3.61
CA ASN A 69 -1.04 6.05 4.53
C ASN A 69 -1.59 6.50 5.90
N MET A 70 -2.74 7.16 5.94
CA MET A 70 -3.38 7.54 7.21
C MET A 70 -3.95 6.33 7.93
N LYS A 71 -4.52 5.34 7.22
CA LYS A 71 -5.00 4.08 7.82
C LYS A 71 -3.86 3.23 8.36
N GLU A 72 -2.75 3.14 7.64
CA GLU A 72 -1.52 2.46 8.10
C GLU A 72 -1.01 3.09 9.39
N LYS A 73 -0.90 4.42 9.45
CA LYS A 73 -0.52 5.14 10.67
C LYS A 73 -1.52 4.94 11.83
N LEU A 74 -2.81 4.81 11.53
CA LEU A 74 -3.82 4.52 12.54
C LEU A 74 -3.56 3.14 13.17
N LEU A 75 -3.28 2.14 12.34
CA LEU A 75 -2.90 0.80 12.81
C LEU A 75 -1.60 0.81 13.62
N GLU A 76 -0.59 1.60 13.22
CA GLU A 76 0.65 1.77 13.99
C GLU A 76 0.36 2.37 15.38
N LEU A 77 -0.47 3.41 15.45
CA LEU A 77 -0.86 4.04 16.72
C LEU A 77 -1.74 3.13 17.59
N GLU A 78 -2.59 2.29 17.00
CA GLU A 78 -3.36 1.27 17.73
C GLU A 78 -2.44 0.23 18.36
N GLN A 79 -1.42 -0.23 17.63
CA GLN A 79 -0.41 -1.14 18.17
C GLN A 79 0.40 -0.49 19.31
N GLU A 80 0.77 0.78 19.16
CA GLU A 80 1.45 1.52 20.23
C GLU A 80 0.56 1.68 21.47
N LYS A 81 -0.73 1.97 21.27
CA LYS A 81 -1.71 2.04 22.36
C LYS A 81 -1.86 0.71 23.10
N ASP A 82 -1.93 -0.40 22.37
CA ASP A 82 -1.99 -1.73 22.97
C ASP A 82 -0.69 -2.05 23.74
N ALA A 83 0.47 -1.72 23.18
CA ALA A 83 1.75 -1.87 23.88
C ALA A 83 1.83 -1.04 25.18
N LEU A 84 1.32 0.20 25.18
CA LEU A 84 1.22 1.04 26.39
C LEU A 84 0.20 0.48 27.40
N LYS A 85 -0.89 -0.14 26.93
CA LYS A 85 -1.88 -0.79 27.79
C LYS A 85 -1.29 -2.02 28.48
N ASP A 86 -0.60 -2.88 27.73
CA ASP A 86 0.08 -4.05 28.27
C ASP A 86 1.14 -3.65 29.30
N LEU A 87 1.93 -2.60 29.01
CA LEU A 87 2.90 -2.05 29.96
C LEU A 87 2.23 -1.53 31.25
N SER A 88 1.05 -0.89 31.15
CA SER A 88 0.29 -0.46 32.33
C SER A 88 -0.23 -1.65 33.15
N GLU A 89 -0.65 -2.74 32.50
CA GLU A 89 -1.10 -3.96 33.17
C GLU A 89 0.06 -4.67 33.89
N GLU A 90 1.26 -4.66 33.30
CA GLU A 90 2.48 -5.14 33.96
C GLU A 90 2.79 -4.38 35.25
N PHE A 91 2.60 -3.05 35.25
CA PHE A 91 2.77 -2.25 36.46
C PHE A 91 1.76 -2.59 37.56
N ASP A 92 0.52 -2.96 37.21
CA ASP A 92 -0.50 -3.38 38.19
C ASP A 92 -0.21 -4.77 38.79
N MET A 93 0.57 -5.60 38.11
CA MET A 93 1.01 -6.91 38.64
C MET A 93 2.14 -6.78 39.67
N ILE A 94 2.82 -5.64 39.73
CA ILE A 94 3.87 -5.38 40.71
C ILE A 94 3.19 -5.13 42.06
N LEU A 95 3.33 -6.09 42.98
CA LEU A 95 2.65 -6.07 44.30
C LEU A 95 3.20 -5.02 45.26
N ASP A 96 4.40 -4.50 45.01
CA ASP A 96 5.07 -3.52 45.87
C ASP A 96 5.29 -2.19 45.12
N GLU A 97 4.54 -1.16 45.50
CA GLU A 97 4.61 0.18 44.87
C GLU A 97 5.95 0.90 45.09
N ASP A 98 6.72 0.45 46.09
CA ASP A 98 8.02 1.02 46.47
C ASP A 98 9.21 0.37 45.73
N GLU A 99 9.00 -0.73 44.98
CA GLU A 99 10.06 -1.38 44.21
C GLU A 99 10.40 -0.57 42.95
N PRO A 100 11.66 -0.14 42.75
CA PRO A 100 12.04 0.69 41.62
C PRO A 100 12.14 -0.13 40.33
N VAL A 101 11.35 0.25 39.32
CA VAL A 101 11.31 -0.40 38.01
C VAL A 101 12.48 0.03 37.15
N LEU A 102 13.07 -0.93 36.43
CA LEU A 102 14.10 -0.66 35.43
C LEU A 102 13.46 -0.13 34.15
N TYR A 103 13.51 1.19 33.95
CA TYR A 103 12.92 1.87 32.81
C TYR A 103 13.98 2.13 31.72
N LYS A 104 13.66 1.76 30.47
CA LYS A 104 14.54 1.96 29.31
C LYS A 104 14.24 3.31 28.64
N VAL A 105 15.25 4.15 28.48
CA VAL A 105 15.19 5.41 27.72
C VAL A 105 16.24 5.35 26.62
N GLY A 106 15.81 5.18 25.38
CA GLY A 106 16.71 5.01 24.23
C GLY A 106 17.59 3.77 24.39
N GLU A 107 18.88 3.96 24.67
CA GLU A 107 19.87 2.89 24.87
C GLU A 107 20.28 2.68 26.34
N SER A 108 19.76 3.49 27.25
CA SER A 108 20.13 3.45 28.68
C SER A 108 18.98 2.92 29.54
N PHE A 109 19.33 2.22 30.63
CA PHE A 109 18.38 1.74 31.63
C PHE A 109 18.56 2.51 32.94
N MET A 110 17.47 2.92 33.54
CA MET A 110 17.46 3.70 34.78
C MET A 110 16.37 3.21 35.73
N HIS A 111 16.70 3.09 37.01
CA HIS A 111 15.72 2.78 38.05
C HIS A 111 14.85 4.02 38.31
N ILE A 112 13.54 3.85 38.15
CA ILE A 112 12.55 4.90 38.38
C ILE A 112 11.49 4.36 39.35
N PRO A 113 11.00 5.15 40.32
CA PRO A 113 9.87 4.76 41.15
C PRO A 113 8.63 4.44 40.30
N LEU A 114 7.88 3.41 40.68
CA LEU A 114 6.69 2.93 39.95
C LEU A 114 5.69 4.05 39.66
N LEU A 115 5.39 4.89 40.66
CA LEU A 115 4.49 6.05 40.53
C LEU A 115 4.89 7.01 39.40
N ARG A 116 6.19 7.22 39.19
CA ARG A 116 6.69 8.12 38.14
C ARG A 116 6.67 7.45 36.76
N ALA A 117 6.90 6.14 36.69
CA ALA A 117 6.76 5.37 35.46
C ALA A 117 5.29 5.32 35.01
N ARG A 118 4.35 5.03 35.93
CA ARG A 118 2.91 5.03 35.65
C ARG A 118 2.40 6.36 35.14
N LYS A 119 2.76 7.48 35.81
CA LYS A 119 2.40 8.83 35.33
C LYS A 119 2.89 9.15 33.92
N ARG A 120 4.04 8.60 33.50
CA ARG A 120 4.53 8.78 32.14
C ARG A 120 3.71 7.98 31.15
N VAL A 121 3.49 6.69 31.42
CA VAL A 121 2.68 5.83 30.56
C VAL A 121 1.26 6.35 30.41
N ASP A 122 0.66 6.88 31.49
CA ASP A 122 -0.67 7.51 31.44
C ASP A 122 -0.68 8.77 30.55
N ALA A 123 0.39 9.58 30.60
CA ALA A 123 0.51 10.77 29.75
C ALA A 123 0.71 10.39 28.27
N ASP A 124 1.59 9.42 28.00
CA ASP A 124 1.86 8.91 26.66
C ASP A 124 0.58 8.30 26.05
N ARG A 125 -0.19 7.54 26.84
CA ARG A 125 -1.48 6.99 26.43
C ARG A 125 -2.49 8.07 26.06
N ALA A 126 -2.59 9.14 26.86
CA ALA A 126 -3.48 10.26 26.56
C ALA A 126 -3.06 11.01 25.28
N GLU A 127 -1.75 11.13 25.03
CA GLU A 127 -1.24 11.71 23.79
C GLU A 127 -1.56 10.83 22.57
N VAL A 128 -1.32 9.52 22.65
CA VAL A 128 -1.65 8.56 21.59
C VAL A 128 -3.15 8.55 21.31
N ASP A 129 -4.00 8.55 22.34
CA ASP A 129 -5.46 8.63 22.18
C ASP A 129 -5.88 9.91 21.44
N ALA A 130 -5.31 11.06 21.78
CA ALA A 130 -5.58 12.32 21.08
C ALA A 130 -5.12 12.30 19.61
N GLN A 131 -3.97 11.66 19.34
CA GLN A 131 -3.48 11.48 17.97
C GLN A 131 -4.40 10.57 17.16
N VAL A 132 -4.85 9.45 17.73
CA VAL A 132 -5.81 8.53 17.09
C VAL A 132 -7.11 9.24 16.76
N ASP A 133 -7.66 10.05 17.67
CA ASP A 133 -8.90 10.80 17.43
C ASP A 133 -8.74 11.83 16.30
N ALA A 134 -7.63 12.57 16.29
CA ALA A 134 -7.31 13.54 15.23
C ALA A 134 -7.13 12.86 13.87
N LEU A 135 -6.43 11.72 13.84
CA LEU A 135 -6.20 10.94 12.62
C LEU A 135 -7.50 10.35 12.09
N THR A 136 -8.33 9.79 12.97
CA THR A 136 -9.65 9.23 12.65
C THR A 136 -10.56 10.29 12.04
N THR A 137 -10.54 11.51 12.59
CA THR A 137 -11.29 12.64 12.04
C THR A 137 -10.81 13.01 10.64
N SER A 138 -9.49 13.02 10.42
CA SER A 138 -8.88 13.30 9.12
C SER A 138 -9.16 12.20 8.08
N VAL A 139 -9.22 10.94 8.50
CA VAL A 139 -9.62 9.82 7.65
C VAL A 139 -11.07 9.98 7.21
N LYS A 140 -11.99 10.27 8.15
CA LYS A 140 -13.41 10.48 7.83
C LYS A 140 -13.65 11.64 6.86
N SER A 141 -12.93 12.76 7.02
CA SER A 141 -13.05 13.89 6.09
C SER A 141 -12.55 13.52 4.69
N THR A 142 -11.43 12.80 4.61
CA THR A 142 -10.83 12.36 3.35
C THR A 142 -11.70 11.30 2.65
N GLU A 143 -12.32 10.39 3.41
CA GLU A 143 -13.29 9.42 2.88
C GLU A 143 -14.52 10.12 2.30
N LYS A 144 -15.00 11.17 2.96
CA LYS A 144 -16.11 11.98 2.45
C LYS A 144 -15.74 12.65 1.12
N GLU A 145 -14.61 13.37 1.08
CA GLU A 145 -14.11 14.01 -0.15
C GLU A 145 -13.90 12.98 -1.28
N MET A 146 -13.40 11.80 -0.95
CA MET A 146 -13.21 10.70 -1.89
C MET A 146 -14.55 10.18 -2.44
N SER A 147 -15.56 10.00 -1.59
CA SER A 147 -16.88 9.53 -2.01
C SER A 147 -17.60 10.54 -2.91
N GLU A 148 -17.49 11.83 -2.62
CA GLU A 148 -18.04 12.91 -3.45
C GLU A 148 -17.38 12.92 -4.83
N LEU A 149 -16.04 12.78 -4.88
CA LEU A 149 -15.29 12.67 -6.14
C LEU A 149 -15.66 11.41 -6.92
N LYS A 150 -15.86 10.26 -6.26
CA LYS A 150 -16.33 9.02 -6.92
C LYS A 150 -17.68 9.25 -7.61
N VAL A 151 -18.65 9.85 -6.93
CA VAL A 151 -19.98 10.10 -7.52
C VAL A 151 -19.88 11.01 -8.75
N VAL A 152 -19.10 12.08 -8.67
CA VAL A 152 -18.90 13.00 -9.81
C VAL A 152 -18.24 12.28 -11.00
N LEU A 153 -17.23 11.45 -10.74
CA LEU A 153 -16.52 10.71 -11.78
C LEU A 153 -17.38 9.59 -12.39
N TYR A 154 -18.12 8.82 -11.58
CA TYR A 154 -19.04 7.78 -12.08
C TYR A 154 -20.24 8.36 -12.82
N ALA A 155 -20.77 9.52 -12.42
CA ALA A 155 -21.86 10.18 -13.14
C ALA A 155 -21.47 10.64 -14.55
N LYS A 156 -20.20 10.98 -14.76
CA LYS A 156 -19.67 11.43 -16.05
C LYS A 156 -19.14 10.29 -16.93
N PHE A 157 -18.42 9.35 -16.33
CA PHE A 157 -17.70 8.30 -17.07
C PHE A 157 -18.38 6.94 -17.05
N GLY A 158 -19.38 6.72 -16.18
CA GLY A 158 -20.19 5.50 -16.15
C GLY A 158 -19.36 4.22 -16.17
N ARG A 159 -19.36 3.54 -17.32
CA ARG A 159 -18.67 2.27 -17.58
C ARG A 159 -17.21 2.43 -18.07
N ALA A 160 -16.76 3.64 -18.36
CA ALA A 160 -15.46 3.92 -18.97
C ALA A 160 -14.31 4.00 -17.94
N ILE A 161 -14.60 4.02 -16.63
CA ILE A 161 -13.58 4.08 -15.57
C ILE A 161 -13.80 3.02 -14.49
N ASN A 162 -12.71 2.53 -13.91
CA ASN A 162 -12.71 1.70 -12.71
C ASN A 162 -11.90 2.39 -11.60
N LEU A 163 -12.51 2.61 -10.43
CA LEU A 163 -11.99 3.44 -9.33
C LEU A 163 -11.79 2.64 -8.03
N ASP A 164 -11.48 1.34 -8.14
CA ASP A 164 -11.06 0.48 -7.03
C ASP A 164 -9.59 0.74 -6.61
#